data_AF-A0A562IE47-F1
#
_entry.id   AF-A0A562IE47-F1
#
_cell.length_a   1.000
_cell.length_b   1.000
_cell.length_c   1.000
_cell.angle_alpha   90.00
_cell.angle_beta   90.00
_cell.angle_gamma   90.00
#
_symmetry.space_group_name_H-M   'P 1'
#
loop_
_entity.id
_entity.type
_entity.pdbx_description
1 polymer ?
#
loop_
_entity_poly.entity_id
_entity_poly.type
_entity_poly.pdbx_seq_one_letter_code
_entity_poly.pdbx_strand_id
1 'polypeptide(L)' 'MVIAGGPSGQQPRAFETLPAGSTSYLVYGLNGSDDYCFTVAVVWSVDTVGQTDQICTRRR' A
#
# COMPACT_ATOMS: atom_id res chain seq x y z
N MET A 1 -11.12 3.07 1.03
CA MET A 1 -9.94 2.28 1.47
C MET A 1 -8.70 2.96 0.95
N VAL A 2 -7.54 2.71 1.54
CA VAL A 2 -6.28 3.37 1.19
C VAL A 2 -5.27 2.30 0.79
N ILE A 3 -4.56 2.52 -0.30
CA ILE A 3 -3.33 1.79 -0.57
C ILE A 3 -2.16 2.57 0.01
N ALA A 4 -1.36 1.89 0.82
CA ALA A 4 -0.15 2.44 1.42
C ALA A 4 1.04 1.56 1.10
N GLY A 5 2.23 2.15 1.10
CA GLY A 5 3.47 1.41 0.89
C GLY A 5 4.69 2.30 0.93
N GLY A 6 5.84 1.71 0.66
CA GLY A 6 7.12 2.41 0.62
C GLY A 6 8.26 1.43 0.36
N PRO A 7 9.51 1.92 0.32
CA PRO A 7 10.67 1.04 0.22
C PRO A 7 10.66 0.00 1.34
N SER A 8 11.16 -1.20 1.04
CA SER A 8 11.21 -2.31 1.99
C SER A 8 11.91 -1.92 3.29
N GLY A 9 11.32 -2.29 4.42
CA GLY A 9 11.83 -1.95 5.75
C GLY A 9 11.53 -0.51 6.21
N GLN A 10 10.88 0.32 5.39
CA GLN A 10 10.44 1.66 5.79
C GLN A 10 8.97 1.68 6.19
N GLN A 11 8.60 2.71 6.98
CA GLN A 11 7.21 2.95 7.35
C GLN A 11 6.39 3.24 6.08
N PRO A 12 5.31 2.48 5.81
CA PRO A 12 4.43 2.74 4.68
C PRO A 12 3.79 4.13 4.76
N ARG A 13 3.64 4.78 3.60
CA ARG A 13 2.85 6.01 3.47
C ARG A 13 1.68 5.79 2.54
N ALA A 14 0.61 6.56 2.76
CA ALA A 14 -0.54 6.54 1.88
C ALA A 14 -0.11 6.96 0.47
N PHE A 15 -0.39 6.10 -0.51
CA PHE A 15 -0.24 6.42 -1.93
C PHE A 15 -1.51 7.07 -2.44
N GLU A 16 -2.66 6.42 -2.26
CA GLU A 16 -3.92 6.86 -2.86
C GLU A 16 -5.14 6.39 -2.04
N THR A 17 -6.21 7.19 -2.07
CA THR A 17 -7.51 6.74 -1.57
C THR A 17 -8.29 6.11 -2.72
N LEU A 18 -8.58 4.82 -2.59
CA LEU A 18 -9.23 4.07 -3.65
C LEU A 18 -10.77 4.23 -3.59
N PRO A 19 -11.44 4.37 -4.74
CA PRO A 19 -12.89 4.33 -4.84
C PRO A 19 -13.50 3.05 -4.24
N ALA A 20 -14.76 3.13 -3.83
CA ALA A 20 -15.50 1.96 -3.37
C ALA A 20 -15.63 0.92 -4.50
N GLY A 21 -15.43 -0.35 -4.16
CA GLY A 21 -15.51 -1.46 -5.12
C GLY A 21 -14.24 -1.68 -5.96
N SER A 22 -13.17 -0.89 -5.78
CA SER A 22 -11.91 -1.17 -6.46
C SER A 22 -11.33 -2.52 -6.01
N THR A 23 -10.84 -3.30 -6.97
CA THR A 23 -10.20 -4.61 -6.73
C THR A 23 -8.72 -4.61 -7.10
N SER A 24 -8.26 -3.61 -7.86
CA SER A 24 -6.89 -3.49 -8.34
C SER A 24 -6.47 -2.02 -8.44
N TYR A 25 -5.19 -1.75 -8.26
CA TYR A 25 -4.58 -0.44 -8.45
C TYR A 25 -3.16 -0.58 -9.02
N LEU A 26 -2.78 0.31 -9.94
CA LEU A 26 -1.44 0.37 -10.50
C LEU A 26 -0.64 1.48 -9.83
N VAL A 27 0.49 1.11 -9.21
CA VAL A 27 1.43 2.06 -8.61
C VAL A 27 2.51 2.41 -9.63
N TYR A 28 2.72 3.70 -9.88
CA TYR A 28 3.69 4.23 -10.85
C TYR A 28 4.87 4.93 -10.16
N GLY A 29 5.93 5.19 -10.92
CA GLY A 29 7.08 5.99 -10.46
C GLY A 29 8.00 5.29 -9.47
N LEU A 30 7.94 3.95 -9.39
CA LEU A 30 8.83 3.15 -8.54
C LEU A 30 10.20 2.97 -9.22
N ASN A 31 11.26 2.95 -8.41
CA ASN A 31 12.56 2.52 -8.89
C ASN A 31 12.55 1.01 -9.16
N GLY A 32 12.97 0.58 -10.35
CA GLY A 32 12.99 -0.83 -10.73
C GLY A 32 14.01 -1.68 -9.98
N SER A 33 15.02 -1.05 -9.36
CA SER A 33 16.07 -1.72 -8.59
C SER A 33 15.75 -1.91 -7.11
N ASP A 34 14.69 -1.26 -6.61
CA ASP A 34 14.35 -1.27 -5.19
C ASP A 34 13.14 -2.18 -4.91
N ASP A 35 13.15 -2.81 -3.74
CA ASP A 35 11.99 -3.52 -3.22
C ASP A 35 11.06 -2.57 -2.47
N TYR A 36 9.76 -2.77 -2.66
CA TYR A 36 8.69 -2.02 -2.02
C TYR A 36 7.70 -2.96 -1.35
N CYS A 37 7.19 -2.55 -0.20
CA CYS A 37 6.14 -3.27 0.51
C CYS A 37 4.84 -2.45 0.51
N PHE A 38 3.71 -3.13 0.26
CA PHE A 38 2.40 -2.51 0.14
C PHE A 38 1.39 -3.18 1.08
N THR A 39 0.45 -2.39 1.58
CA THR A 39 -0.71 -2.85 2.35
C THR A 39 -1.96 -2.09 1.90
N VAL A 40 -3.12 -2.73 2.07
CA VAL A 40 -4.41 -2.09 1.88
C VAL A 40 -5.07 -1.92 3.24
N ALA A 41 -5.50 -0.70 3.53
CA ALA A 41 -6.17 -0.34 4.77
C ALA A 41 -7.61 0.12 4.52
N VAL A 42 -8.53 -0.30 5.37
CA VAL A 42 -9.91 0.18 5.44
C VAL A 42 -10.06 1.00 6.72
N VAL A 43 -10.38 2.28 6.56
CA VAL A 43 -10.69 3.18 7.67
C VAL A 43 -12.19 3.12 7.91
N TRP A 44 -12.59 2.63 9.07
CA TRP A 44 -14.00 2.57 9.48
C TRP A 44 -14.39 3.75 10.36
N SER A 45 -13.48 4.18 11.23
CA SER A 45 -13.62 5.36 12.09
C SER A 45 -12.24 5.97 12.34
N VAL A 46 -12.19 7.10 13.06
CA VAL A 46 -10.93 7.76 13.43
C VAL A 46 -9.98 6.85 14.23
N ASP A 47 -10.53 5.87 14.96
CA ASP A 47 -9.77 4.97 15.83
C ASP A 47 -9.73 3.53 15.30
N THR A 48 -10.49 3.20 14.26
CA THR A 48 -10.60 1.83 13.74
C THR A 48 -10.11 1.76 12.30
N VAL A 49 -8.92 1.20 12.16
CA VAL A 49 -8.31 0.89 10.87
C VAL A 49 -8.00 -0.60 10.81
N GLY A 50 -8.65 -1.30 9.88
CA GLY A 50 -8.27 -2.66 9.50
C GLY A 50 -7.25 -2.58 8.36
N GLN A 51 -6.17 -3.35 8.43
CA GLN A 51 -5.16 -3.39 7.37
C GLN A 51 -4.73 -4.83 7.08
N THR A 52 -4.34 -5.08 5.84
CA THR A 52 -3.73 -6.37 5.45
C THR A 52 -2.28 -6.43 5.94
N ASP A 53 -1.74 -7.64 5.98
CA ASP A 53 -0.28 -7.82 6.01
C ASP A 53 0.36 -7.08 4.82
N GLN A 54 1.62 -6.68 5.01
CA GLN A 54 2.39 -6.10 3.95
C GLN A 54 2.90 -7.17 2.99
N ILE A 55 2.72 -6.93 1.69
CA ILE A 55 3.28 -7.78 0.65
C ILE A 55 4.38 -7.00 -0.07
N CYS A 56 5.57 -7.59 -0.11
CA CYS A 56 6.73 -6.98 -0.72
C CYS A 56 6.97 -7.51 -2.13
N THR A 57 7.39 -6.61 -3.03
CA THR A 57 8.00 -7.01 -4.29
C THR A 57 9.28 -7.78 -4.01
N ARG A 58 9.73 -8.54 -5.02
CA ARG A 58 11.08 -9.12 -5.01
C ARG A 58 11.73 -8.82 -6.35
N ARG A 59 12.52 -7.75 -6.39
CA ARG A 59 13.38 -7.43 -7.53
C ARG A 59 14.62 -8.32 -7.46
N ARG A 60 15.09 -8.75 -8.62
CA ARG A 60 16.31 -9.57 -8.80
C ARG A 60 17.40 -8.70 -9.38
#